data_AF-A0A524D3L3-F1
#
_entry.id   AF-A0A524D3L3-F1
#
_cell.length_a   1.000
_cell.length_b   1.000
_cell.length_c   1.000
_cell.angle_alpha   90.00
_cell.angle_beta   90.00
_cell.angle_gamma   90.00
#
_symmetry.space_group_name_H-M   'P 1'
#
loop_
_entity.id
_entity.type
_entity.pdbx_description
1 polymer ?
#
loop_
_entity_poly.entity_id
_entity_poly.type
_entity_poly.pdbx_seq_one_letter_code
_entity_poly.pdbx_strand_id
1 'polypeptide(L)'
;MVNVGLLGDISTGKTSILRLFVKYINQGNIEKVEGGMKCAVVKTDFSGEATVPGGKKEDTLNEKETKTIHPNRVVFREAESGKNHTIFAPGGDAERAVVKMGIITISRIATQIIAVFSLDRDLERQFSFFNDIRFFPENIYVCVNKVDLVEGDIEEKLEEVKEEITDFFTKKKRKINGIFITCAENIEGFEEVETYNNHVAEMILNITTNH
;
A
#
# COMPACT_ATOMS: atom_id res chain seq x y z
N MET A 1 -6.24 17.80 6.23
CA MET A 1 -5.73 16.57 6.87
C MET A 1 -6.44 15.40 6.24
N VAL A 2 -5.70 14.48 5.65
CA VAL A 2 -6.25 13.27 5.03
C VAL A 2 -5.72 12.07 5.79
N ASN A 3 -6.61 11.13 6.11
CA ASN A 3 -6.25 9.85 6.70
C ASN A 3 -6.37 8.77 5.62
N VAL A 4 -5.24 8.18 5.25
CA VAL A 4 -5.16 7.14 4.22
C VAL A 4 -5.00 5.78 4.88
N GLY A 5 -5.84 4.81 4.50
CA GLY A 5 -5.70 3.42 4.92
C GLY A 5 -5.16 2.55 3.79
N LEU A 6 -3.99 1.95 3.97
CA LEU A 6 -3.45 0.90 3.09
C LEU A 6 -4.02 -0.45 3.55
N LEU A 7 -5.02 -1.00 2.87
CA LEU A 7 -5.67 -2.25 3.27
C LEU A 7 -5.40 -3.35 2.26
N GLY A 8 -5.14 -4.58 2.72
CA GLY A 8 -4.90 -5.75 1.88
C GLY A 8 -4.50 -6.97 2.70
N ASP A 9 -4.50 -8.15 2.09
CA ASP A 9 -4.15 -9.42 2.74
C ASP A 9 -2.69 -9.48 3.24
N ILE A 10 -2.34 -10.55 3.95
CA ILE A 10 -0.97 -10.84 4.42
C ILE A 10 0.01 -10.80 3.24
N SER A 11 1.13 -10.10 3.44
CA SER A 11 2.26 -10.01 2.50
C SER A 11 1.93 -9.41 1.11
N THR A 12 0.93 -8.53 1.02
CA THR A 12 0.71 -7.68 -0.17
C THR A 12 1.67 -6.49 -0.27
N GLY A 13 2.55 -6.28 0.73
CA GLY A 13 3.60 -5.24 0.70
C GLY A 13 3.17 -3.84 1.15
N LYS A 14 2.07 -3.73 1.93
CA LYS A 14 1.63 -2.45 2.54
C LYS A 14 2.75 -1.71 3.29
N THR A 15 3.55 -2.45 4.06
CA THR A 15 4.66 -1.88 4.82
C THR A 15 5.80 -1.43 3.90
N SER A 16 6.12 -2.21 2.87
CA SER A 16 7.13 -1.86 1.86
C SER A 16 6.74 -0.56 1.16
N ILE A 17 5.48 -0.42 0.72
CA ILE A 17 4.93 0.83 0.15
C ILE A 17 5.11 2.01 1.12
N LEU A 18 4.78 1.82 2.39
CA LEU A 18 4.89 2.87 3.41
C LEU A 18 6.36 3.29 3.66
N ARG A 19 7.28 2.32 3.70
CA ARG A 19 8.73 2.56 3.85
C ARG A 19 9.31 3.25 2.62
N LEU A 20 8.91 2.82 1.43
CA LEU A 20 9.31 3.43 0.16
C LEU A 20 8.90 4.90 0.12
N PHE A 21 7.65 5.22 0.48
CA PHE A 21 7.18 6.60 0.55
C PHE A 21 8.00 7.46 1.54
N VAL A 22 8.30 6.94 2.72
CA VAL A 22 9.18 7.62 3.70
C VAL A 22 10.58 7.84 3.13
N LYS A 23 11.15 6.86 2.42
CA LYS A 23 12.44 6.98 1.74
C LYS A 23 12.40 8.09 0.68
N TYR A 24 11.34 8.16 -0.12
CA TYR A 24 11.15 9.21 -1.13
C TYR A 24 11.13 10.61 -0.50
N ILE A 25 10.44 10.79 0.63
CA ILE A 25 10.43 12.07 1.35
C ILE A 25 11.83 12.41 1.87
N ASN A 26 12.48 11.47 2.58
CA ASN A 26 13.77 11.72 3.22
C ASN A 26 14.91 11.97 2.22
N GLN A 27 14.85 11.36 1.03
CA GLN A 27 15.84 11.54 -0.03
C GLN A 27 15.53 12.75 -0.93
N GLY A 28 14.39 13.45 -0.73
CA GLY A 28 13.96 14.55 -1.59
C GLY A 28 13.49 14.11 -2.98
N ASN A 29 13.35 12.80 -3.23
CA ASN A 29 12.84 12.28 -4.49
C ASN A 29 11.34 12.55 -4.67
N ILE A 30 10.63 12.79 -3.57
CA ILE A 30 9.21 13.19 -3.56
C ILE A 30 8.94 14.49 -4.34
N GLU A 31 9.94 15.36 -4.50
CA GLU A 31 9.81 16.62 -5.26
C GLU A 31 9.97 16.41 -6.76
N LYS A 32 10.45 15.24 -7.20
CA LYS A 32 10.80 14.95 -8.59
C LYS A 32 9.73 14.13 -9.33
N VAL A 33 8.77 13.56 -8.61
CA VAL A 33 7.68 12.77 -9.19
C VAL A 33 6.56 13.66 -9.73
N GLU A 34 5.63 13.11 -10.50
CA GLU A 34 4.49 13.87 -11.00
C GLU A 34 3.61 14.39 -9.84
N GLY A 35 3.26 15.68 -9.88
CA GLY A 35 2.57 16.34 -8.75
C GLY A 35 3.45 16.45 -7.49
N GLY A 36 4.76 16.26 -7.61
CA GLY A 36 5.74 16.29 -6.55
C GLY A 36 5.68 17.59 -5.74
N MET A 37 5.79 17.44 -4.42
CA MET A 37 5.78 18.57 -3.49
C MET A 37 6.74 18.32 -2.34
N LYS A 38 7.22 19.40 -1.74
CA LYS A 38 8.08 19.30 -0.57
C LYS A 38 7.27 18.82 0.64
N CYS A 39 7.63 17.65 1.16
CA CYS A 39 7.05 17.08 2.37
C CYS A 39 8.12 16.85 3.43
N ALA A 40 7.70 16.76 4.69
CA ALA A 40 8.55 16.34 5.79
C ALA A 40 7.87 15.25 6.62
N VAL A 41 8.61 14.21 6.97
CA VAL A 41 8.12 13.18 7.90
C VAL A 41 8.09 13.78 9.31
N VAL A 42 6.91 13.77 9.92
CA VAL A 42 6.69 14.27 11.29
C VAL A 42 6.84 13.15 12.30
N LYS A 43 6.31 11.96 11.98
CA LYS A 43 6.36 10.79 12.86
C LYS A 43 6.26 9.50 12.06
N THR A 44 7.06 8.51 12.43
CA THR A 44 6.93 7.13 11.96
C THR A 44 6.71 6.20 13.14
N ASP A 45 5.97 5.13 12.90
CA ASP A 45 5.70 4.08 13.87
C ASP A 45 5.63 2.74 13.12
N PHE A 46 6.75 2.02 13.14
CA PHE A 46 6.91 0.68 12.57
C PHE A 46 7.06 -0.39 13.68
N SER A 47 6.73 -0.03 14.92
CA SER A 47 6.92 -0.89 16.10
C SER A 47 6.03 -2.13 16.11
N GLY A 48 5.04 -2.20 15.21
CA GLY A 48 4.11 -3.31 15.10
C GLY A 48 4.63 -4.53 14.37
N GLU A 49 5.86 -4.51 13.86
CA GLU A 49 6.44 -5.63 13.13
C GLU A 49 7.03 -6.69 14.05
N ALA A 50 6.55 -7.93 13.90
CA ALA A 50 7.11 -9.09 14.58
C ALA A 50 7.78 -10.01 13.55
N THR A 51 9.03 -10.39 13.81
CA THR A 51 9.74 -11.38 12.98
C THR A 51 9.05 -12.74 13.10
N VAL A 52 8.85 -13.40 11.97
CA VAL A 52 8.27 -14.76 11.92
C VAL A 52 9.37 -15.75 12.31
N PRO A 53 9.21 -16.53 13.40
CA PRO A 53 10.19 -17.56 13.76
C PRO A 53 10.22 -18.64 12.67
N GLY A 54 11.37 -18.86 12.04
CA GLY A 54 11.55 -19.90 11.02
C GLY A 54 11.26 -19.49 9.57
N GLY A 55 11.12 -18.19 9.27
CA GLY A 55 11.04 -17.69 7.90
C GLY A 55 12.27 -18.13 7.08
N LYS A 56 12.02 -18.87 5.99
CA LYS A 56 13.07 -19.44 5.12
C LYS A 56 13.58 -18.49 4.03
N LYS A 57 13.04 -17.27 3.94
CA LYS A 57 13.45 -16.27 2.96
C LYS A 57 14.13 -15.11 3.68
N GLU A 58 15.44 -14.99 3.49
CA GLU A 58 16.10 -13.70 3.45
C GLU A 58 15.56 -13.01 2.19
N ASP A 59 14.79 -11.94 2.37
CA ASP A 59 14.54 -11.00 1.29
C ASP A 59 15.90 -10.43 0.82
N THR A 60 15.98 -9.87 -0.39
CA THR A 60 17.17 -9.21 -0.97
C THR A 60 17.82 -8.18 -0.02
N LEU A 61 17.07 -7.69 0.96
CA LEU A 61 17.53 -6.78 2.04
C LEU A 61 18.08 -7.49 3.29
N ASN A 62 18.22 -8.81 3.31
CA ASN A 62 18.60 -9.61 4.49
C ASN A 62 17.68 -9.40 5.72
N GLU A 63 16.43 -8.98 5.50
CA GLU A 63 15.44 -8.85 6.56
C GLU A 63 14.65 -10.16 6.73
N LYS A 64 14.52 -10.65 7.97
CA LYS A 64 13.66 -11.79 8.30
C LYS A 64 12.21 -11.43 8.00
N GLU A 65 11.46 -12.34 7.38
CA GLU A 65 10.03 -12.16 7.13
C GLU A 65 9.30 -11.63 8.38
N THR A 66 8.66 -10.46 8.27
CA THR A 66 7.92 -9.82 9.37
C THR A 66 6.41 -9.89 9.14
N LYS A 67 5.65 -9.98 10.24
CA LYS A 67 4.20 -9.81 10.27
C LYS A 67 3.86 -8.59 11.10
N THR A 68 3.05 -7.70 10.53
CA THR A 68 2.51 -6.55 11.24
C THR A 68 1.39 -6.98 12.18
N ILE A 69 1.59 -6.86 13.49
CA ILE A 69 0.63 -7.17 14.55
C ILE A 69 -0.10 -5.90 15.01
N HIS A 70 0.63 -4.77 15.12
CA HIS A 70 0.06 -3.45 15.36
C HIS A 70 0.13 -2.60 14.09
N PRO A 71 -0.87 -1.74 13.81
CA PRO A 71 -0.83 -0.96 12.59
C PRO A 71 0.38 -0.03 12.53
N ASN A 72 1.10 -0.10 11.42
CA ASN A 72 2.14 0.84 11.10
C ASN A 72 1.52 2.20 10.75
N ARG A 73 2.21 3.28 11.10
CA ARG A 73 1.72 4.65 10.87
C ARG A 73 2.83 5.58 10.44
N VAL A 74 2.55 6.40 9.44
CA VAL A 74 3.38 7.55 9.06
C VAL A 74 2.54 8.82 9.11
N VAL A 75 3.06 9.85 9.75
CA VAL A 75 2.53 11.21 9.69
C VAL A 75 3.53 12.06 8.94
N PHE A 76 3.08 12.72 7.88
CA PHE A 76 3.89 13.65 7.11
C PHE A 76 3.18 14.99 6.97
N ARG A 77 3.96 16.03 6.68
CA ARG A 77 3.50 17.41 6.55
C ARG A 77 3.89 17.98 5.20
N GLU A 78 2.95 18.62 4.53
CA GLU A 78 3.18 19.42 3.34
C GLU A 78 3.88 20.74 3.72
N ALA A 79 4.95 21.12 3.02
CA ALA A 79 5.69 22.33 3.32
C ALA A 79 4.89 23.61 2.99
N GLU A 80 4.13 23.60 1.89
CA GLU A 80 3.38 24.76 1.43
C GLU A 80 2.14 25.05 2.28
N SER A 81 1.30 24.03 2.51
CA SER A 81 0.05 24.21 3.24
C SER A 81 0.20 24.07 4.76
N GLY A 82 1.28 23.46 5.22
CA GLY A 82 1.49 23.09 6.62
C GLY A 82 0.55 21.99 7.14
N LYS A 83 -0.29 21.40 6.28
CA LYS A 83 -1.24 20.35 6.67
C LYS A 83 -0.50 19.05 6.98
N ASN A 84 -0.96 18.38 8.04
CA ASN A 84 -0.52 17.03 8.37
C ASN A 84 -1.46 16.01 7.73
N HIS A 85 -0.89 14.90 7.27
CA HIS A 85 -1.58 13.75 6.69
C HIS A 85 -1.08 12.50 7.39
N THR A 86 -1.96 11.51 7.53
CA THR A 86 -1.63 10.25 8.21
C THR A 86 -1.91 9.07 7.31
N ILE A 87 -0.95 8.18 7.18
CA ILE A 87 -1.07 6.92 6.46
C ILE A 87 -1.00 5.79 7.48
N PHE A 88 -1.97 4.88 7.42
CA PHE A 88 -2.06 3.70 8.26
C PHE A 88 -1.91 2.44 7.42
N ALA A 89 -1.10 1.49 7.90
CA ALA A 89 -0.94 0.17 7.31
C ALA A 89 -1.13 -0.90 8.39
N PRO A 90 -2.35 -1.44 8.58
CA PRO A 90 -2.57 -2.58 9.47
C PRO A 90 -1.95 -3.86 8.91
N GLY A 91 -1.79 -4.85 9.77
CA GLY A 91 -1.51 -6.22 9.34
C GLY A 91 -2.64 -6.79 8.47
N GLY A 92 -2.32 -7.84 7.71
CA GLY A 92 -3.29 -8.56 6.88
C GLY A 92 -3.88 -9.81 7.55
N ASP A 93 -3.34 -10.24 8.69
CA ASP A 93 -3.73 -11.49 9.38
C ASP A 93 -5.05 -11.31 10.15
N ALA A 94 -6.17 -11.35 9.43
CA ALA A 94 -7.51 -11.11 9.97
C ALA A 94 -7.97 -12.16 10.99
N GLU A 95 -7.30 -13.31 11.10
CA GLU A 95 -7.57 -14.30 12.14
C GLU A 95 -7.14 -13.81 13.53
N ARG A 96 -6.14 -12.93 13.60
CA ARG A 96 -5.68 -12.33 14.85
C ARG A 96 -6.61 -11.19 15.27
N ALA A 97 -7.24 -11.32 16.43
CA ALA A 97 -8.18 -10.33 16.96
C ALA A 97 -7.61 -8.90 16.99
N VAL A 98 -6.33 -8.73 17.38
CA VAL A 98 -5.65 -7.41 17.42
C VAL A 98 -5.54 -6.80 16.02
N VAL A 99 -5.15 -7.60 15.03
CA VAL A 99 -5.02 -7.16 13.64
C VAL A 99 -6.39 -6.84 13.05
N LYS A 100 -7.38 -7.71 13.26
CA LYS A 100 -8.77 -7.49 12.84
C LYS A 100 -9.35 -6.19 13.41
N MET A 101 -9.11 -5.90 14.69
CA MET A 101 -9.51 -4.65 15.31
C MET A 101 -8.78 -3.45 14.69
N GLY A 102 -7.49 -3.59 14.35
CA GLY A 102 -6.73 -2.59 13.60
C GLY A 102 -7.33 -2.29 12.22
N ILE A 103 -7.67 -3.33 11.44
CA ILE A 103 -8.31 -3.20 10.12
C ILE A 103 -9.65 -2.48 10.25
N ILE A 104 -10.52 -2.91 11.17
CA ILE A 104 -11.83 -2.28 11.41
C ILE A 104 -11.65 -0.80 11.78
N THR A 105 -10.74 -0.51 12.69
CA THR A 105 -10.49 0.86 13.16
C THR A 105 -10.04 1.75 12.01
N ILE A 106 -9.05 1.31 11.23
CA ILE A 106 -8.50 2.07 10.11
C ILE A 106 -9.54 2.25 9.00
N SER A 107 -10.28 1.19 8.67
CA SER A 107 -11.36 1.24 7.67
C SER A 107 -12.45 2.27 8.02
N ARG A 108 -12.59 2.62 9.30
CA ARG A 108 -13.58 3.58 9.78
C ARG A 108 -13.06 5.02 9.87
N ILE A 109 -11.78 5.22 10.18
CA ILE A 109 -11.18 6.56 10.35
C ILE A 109 -10.51 7.09 9.08
N ALA A 110 -10.23 6.21 8.12
CA ALA A 110 -9.63 6.56 6.85
C ALA A 110 -10.65 7.30 5.99
N THR A 111 -10.30 8.51 5.56
CA THR A 111 -11.08 9.28 4.59
C THR A 111 -10.87 8.74 3.18
N GLN A 112 -9.73 8.09 2.93
CA GLN A 112 -9.38 7.45 1.66
C GLN A 112 -8.79 6.06 1.93
N ILE A 113 -9.14 5.08 1.09
CA ILE A 113 -8.59 3.73 1.17
C ILE A 113 -7.84 3.41 -0.12
N ILE A 114 -6.65 2.83 0.05
CA ILE A 114 -5.88 2.20 -1.01
C ILE A 114 -5.94 0.70 -0.78
N ALA A 115 -6.64 -0.01 -1.67
CA ALA A 115 -6.72 -1.46 -1.68
C ALA A 115 -5.46 -2.04 -2.34
N VAL A 116 -4.61 -2.69 -1.55
CA VAL A 116 -3.31 -3.20 -1.96
C VAL A 116 -3.41 -4.70 -2.28
N PHE A 117 -3.09 -5.05 -3.52
CA PHE A 117 -3.02 -6.41 -4.04
C PHE A 117 -1.59 -6.80 -4.37
N SER A 118 -1.34 -8.11 -4.39
CA SER A 118 -0.07 -8.76 -4.68
C SER A 118 -0.22 -9.52 -6.00
N LEU A 119 0.61 -9.22 -7.00
CA LEU A 119 0.52 -9.88 -8.32
C LEU A 119 1.13 -11.30 -8.33
N ASP A 120 1.98 -11.62 -7.35
CA ASP A 120 2.60 -12.93 -7.12
C ASP A 120 1.67 -13.95 -6.43
N ARG A 121 0.40 -13.59 -6.17
CA ARG A 121 -0.51 -14.39 -5.33
C ARG A 121 -1.90 -14.51 -5.92
N ASP A 122 -2.57 -15.57 -5.48
CA ASP A 122 -3.98 -15.82 -5.74
C ASP A 122 -4.88 -14.63 -5.36
N LEU A 123 -5.78 -14.24 -6.26
CA LEU A 123 -6.69 -13.12 -6.05
C LEU A 123 -7.89 -13.49 -5.18
N GLU A 124 -8.38 -14.74 -5.22
CA GLU A 124 -9.55 -15.14 -4.42
C GLU A 124 -9.31 -14.96 -2.92
N ARG A 125 -8.13 -15.36 -2.44
CA ARG A 125 -7.73 -15.14 -1.04
C ARG A 125 -7.68 -13.66 -0.69
N GLN A 126 -7.16 -12.83 -1.59
CA GLN A 126 -7.08 -11.39 -1.40
C GLN A 126 -8.47 -10.74 -1.41
N PHE A 127 -9.40 -11.22 -2.25
CA PHE A 127 -10.80 -10.80 -2.24
C PHE A 127 -11.52 -11.20 -0.95
N SER A 128 -11.22 -12.38 -0.39
CA SER A 128 -11.74 -12.82 0.90
C SER A 128 -11.42 -11.81 2.01
N PHE A 129 -10.20 -11.28 2.04
CA PHE A 129 -9.83 -10.22 2.98
C PHE A 129 -10.77 -9.00 2.88
N PHE A 130 -11.08 -8.55 1.66
CA PHE A 130 -11.98 -7.41 1.45
C PHE A 130 -13.48 -7.76 1.63
N ASN A 131 -13.87 -9.04 1.66
CA ASN A 131 -15.23 -9.45 2.04
C ASN A 131 -15.51 -9.22 3.53
N ASP A 132 -14.48 -9.33 4.37
CA ASP A 132 -14.61 -9.16 5.82
C ASP A 132 -14.63 -7.69 6.27
N ILE A 133 -14.29 -6.76 5.37
CA ILE A 133 -14.25 -5.32 5.69
C ILE A 133 -15.63 -4.71 5.48
N ARG A 134 -16.26 -4.32 6.58
CA ARG A 134 -17.61 -3.75 6.57
C ARG A 134 -17.66 -2.28 6.18
N PHE A 135 -16.66 -1.49 6.59
CA PHE A 135 -16.61 -0.06 6.32
C PHE A 135 -15.64 0.21 5.19
N PHE A 136 -16.15 0.73 4.07
CA PHE A 136 -15.36 1.14 2.92
C PHE A 136 -15.96 2.45 2.40
N PRO A 137 -15.14 3.47 2.07
CA PRO A 137 -15.63 4.63 1.38
C PRO A 137 -16.14 4.22 -0.01
N GLU A 138 -17.04 5.02 -0.57
CA GLU A 138 -17.61 4.76 -1.90
C GLU A 138 -16.55 4.81 -3.00
N ASN A 139 -15.61 5.74 -2.87
CA ASN A 139 -14.48 5.92 -3.77
C ASN A 139 -13.20 5.38 -3.14
N ILE A 140 -12.46 4.58 -3.89
CA ILE A 140 -11.21 3.95 -3.45
C ILE A 140 -10.15 4.05 -4.52
N TYR A 141 -8.91 3.80 -4.11
CA TYR A 141 -7.78 3.60 -5.01
C TYR A 141 -7.31 2.15 -4.89
N VAL A 142 -6.69 1.65 -5.95
CA VAL A 142 -6.11 0.31 -5.98
C VAL A 142 -4.61 0.43 -6.23
N CYS A 143 -3.83 -0.39 -5.54
CA CYS A 143 -2.41 -0.54 -5.77
C CYS A 143 -2.09 -2.03 -6.01
N VAL A 144 -1.56 -2.36 -7.17
CA VAL A 144 -1.08 -3.70 -7.52
C VAL A 144 0.43 -3.70 -7.30
N ASN A 145 0.89 -4.52 -6.37
CA ASN A 145 2.28 -4.59 -5.94
C ASN A 145 2.95 -5.89 -6.39
N LYS A 146 4.30 -5.91 -6.33
CA LYS A 146 5.16 -7.06 -6.63
C LYS A 146 5.09 -7.53 -8.08
N VAL A 147 5.06 -6.57 -9.00
CA VAL A 147 5.09 -6.88 -10.44
C VAL A 147 6.41 -7.51 -10.87
N ASP A 148 7.48 -7.20 -10.17
CA ASP A 148 8.82 -7.76 -10.32
C ASP A 148 8.91 -9.27 -10.04
N LEU A 149 7.98 -9.84 -9.28
CA LEU A 149 7.96 -11.26 -8.94
C LEU A 149 7.19 -12.12 -9.94
N VAL A 150 6.65 -11.52 -11.02
CA VAL A 150 5.89 -12.24 -12.03
C VAL A 150 6.81 -12.70 -13.15
N GLU A 151 6.78 -14.01 -13.41
CA GLU A 151 7.39 -14.60 -14.59
C GLU A 151 6.39 -14.60 -15.76
N GLY A 152 6.87 -14.31 -16.98
CA GLY A 152 6.06 -14.36 -18.21
C GLY A 152 5.58 -12.97 -18.68
N ASP A 153 4.41 -12.94 -19.31
CA ASP A 153 3.80 -11.71 -19.84
C ASP A 153 3.15 -10.91 -18.70
N ILE A 154 3.86 -9.88 -18.23
CA ILE A 154 3.43 -9.02 -17.13
C ILE A 154 2.24 -8.15 -17.55
N GLU A 155 2.18 -7.70 -18.81
CA GLU A 155 1.11 -6.84 -19.29
C GLU A 155 -0.22 -7.58 -19.36
N GLU A 156 -0.22 -8.79 -19.93
CA GLU A 156 -1.42 -9.64 -20.01
C GLU A 156 -1.97 -9.93 -18.61
N LYS A 157 -1.10 -10.35 -17.69
CA LYS A 157 -1.49 -10.66 -16.31
C LYS A 157 -1.99 -9.41 -15.56
N LEU A 158 -1.38 -8.25 -15.79
CA LEU A 158 -1.84 -7.00 -15.17
C LEU A 158 -3.23 -6.61 -15.66
N GLU A 159 -3.52 -6.75 -16.95
CA GLU A 159 -4.84 -6.44 -17.50
C GLU A 159 -5.91 -7.38 -16.95
N GLU A 160 -5.64 -8.69 -16.90
CA GLU A 160 -6.54 -9.67 -16.28
C GLU A 160 -6.84 -9.32 -14.80
N VAL A 161 -5.79 -9.05 -14.01
CA VAL A 161 -5.93 -8.69 -12.59
C VAL A 161 -6.69 -7.37 -12.42
N LYS A 162 -6.45 -6.37 -13.27
CA LYS A 162 -7.19 -5.08 -13.23
C LYS A 162 -8.67 -5.29 -13.49
N GLU A 163 -9.03 -6.12 -14.46
CA GLU A 163 -10.42 -6.43 -14.80
C GLU A 163 -11.09 -7.13 -13.61
N GLU A 164 -10.47 -8.18 -13.05
CA GLU A 164 -11.01 -8.92 -11.90
C GLU A 164 -11.21 -8.04 -10.66
N ILE A 165 -10.22 -7.19 -10.34
CA ILE A 165 -10.33 -6.25 -9.21
C ILE A 165 -11.46 -5.25 -9.45
N THR A 166 -11.57 -4.73 -10.67
CA THR A 166 -12.63 -3.78 -11.06
C THR A 166 -14.00 -4.40 -10.91
N ASP A 167 -14.16 -5.63 -11.39
CA ASP A 167 -15.38 -6.41 -11.27
C ASP A 167 -15.77 -6.67 -9.82
N PHE A 168 -14.81 -7.08 -9.00
CA PHE A 168 -15.02 -7.34 -7.58
C PHE A 168 -15.55 -6.12 -6.82
N PHE A 169 -14.92 -4.96 -7.01
CA PHE A 169 -15.34 -3.74 -6.32
C PHE A 169 -16.61 -3.12 -6.91
N THR A 170 -16.84 -3.26 -8.22
CA THR A 170 -18.09 -2.82 -8.87
C THR A 170 -19.28 -3.62 -8.35
N LYS A 171 -19.15 -4.95 -8.20
CA LYS A 171 -20.18 -5.80 -7.58
C LYS A 171 -20.50 -5.37 -6.15
N LYS A 172 -19.54 -4.77 -5.44
CA LYS A 172 -19.70 -4.20 -4.10
C LYS A 172 -20.13 -2.74 -4.08
N LYS A 173 -20.48 -2.16 -5.24
CA LYS A 173 -20.87 -0.75 -5.39
C LYS A 173 -19.79 0.19 -4.84
N ARG A 174 -18.54 -0.06 -5.25
CA ARG A 174 -17.39 0.80 -4.98
C ARG A 174 -16.84 1.30 -6.31
N LYS A 175 -16.47 2.58 -6.34
CA LYS A 175 -15.86 3.21 -7.50
C LYS A 175 -14.35 3.25 -7.31
N ILE A 176 -13.61 2.78 -8.31
CA ILE A 176 -12.15 2.86 -8.34
C ILE A 176 -11.79 4.17 -9.03
N ASN A 177 -11.11 5.07 -8.31
CA ASN A 177 -10.64 6.36 -8.82
C ASN A 177 -9.34 6.24 -9.62
N GLY A 178 -8.54 5.20 -9.35
CA GLY A 178 -7.30 4.93 -10.04
C GLY A 178 -6.69 3.59 -9.61
N ILE A 179 -5.97 2.96 -10.53
CA ILE A 179 -5.18 1.75 -10.29
C ILE A 179 -3.72 2.10 -10.51
N PHE A 180 -2.89 1.89 -9.49
CA PHE A 180 -1.46 2.15 -9.51
C PHE A 180 -0.69 0.84 -9.45
N ILE A 181 0.47 0.80 -10.09
CA ILE A 181 1.31 -0.40 -10.20
C ILE A 181 2.66 -0.09 -9.57
N THR A 182 3.17 -0.99 -8.73
CA THR A 182 4.45 -0.81 -8.04
C THR A 182 5.20 -2.13 -7.77
N CYS A 183 6.51 -2.04 -7.56
CA CYS A 183 7.34 -3.12 -7.01
C CYS A 183 7.53 -2.96 -5.49
N ALA A 184 7.40 -1.73 -4.99
CA ALA A 184 7.63 -1.33 -3.59
C ALA A 184 9.02 -1.69 -3.02
N GLU A 185 9.95 -2.12 -3.88
CA GLU A 185 11.32 -2.53 -3.58
C GLU A 185 12.29 -2.02 -4.66
N ASN A 186 13.57 -1.86 -4.31
CA ASN A 186 14.62 -1.48 -5.25
C ASN A 186 15.29 -2.76 -5.75
N ILE A 187 14.96 -3.22 -6.95
CA ILE A 187 15.50 -4.46 -7.52
C ILE A 187 16.52 -4.10 -8.59
N GLU A 188 17.76 -4.56 -8.41
CA GLU A 188 18.80 -4.42 -9.43
C GLU A 188 18.44 -5.26 -10.66
N GLY A 189 18.40 -4.62 -11.84
CA GLY A 189 18.18 -5.31 -13.12
C GLY A 189 16.72 -5.44 -13.57
N PHE A 190 15.75 -4.90 -12.81
CA PHE A 190 14.39 -4.71 -13.33
C PHE A 190 14.31 -3.34 -14.01
N GLU A 191 14.16 -3.33 -15.33
CA GLU A 191 13.88 -2.10 -16.05
C GLU A 191 12.55 -1.52 -15.54
N GLU A 192 12.44 -0.19 -15.41
CA GLU A 192 11.25 0.53 -14.92
C GLU A 192 10.96 0.52 -13.39
N VAL A 193 11.82 -0.05 -12.52
CA VAL A 193 11.63 0.04 -11.04
C VAL A 193 11.39 1.46 -10.58
N GLU A 194 12.15 2.42 -11.11
CA GLU A 194 12.02 3.83 -10.73
C GLU A 194 10.66 4.38 -11.14
N THR A 195 10.18 4.06 -12.35
CA THR A 195 8.84 4.44 -12.83
C THR A 195 7.75 3.87 -11.94
N TYR A 196 7.78 2.56 -11.65
CA TYR A 196 6.81 1.89 -10.80
C TYR A 196 6.84 2.34 -9.33
N ASN A 197 8.01 2.73 -8.82
CA ASN A 197 8.15 3.23 -7.46
C ASN A 197 7.79 4.73 -7.35
N ASN A 198 7.94 5.51 -8.43
CA ASN A 198 7.41 6.87 -8.50
C ASN A 198 5.89 6.87 -8.38
N HIS A 199 5.19 5.91 -9.00
CA HIS A 199 3.74 5.78 -8.88
C HIS A 199 3.24 5.66 -7.43
N VAL A 200 4.03 5.10 -6.51
CA VAL A 200 3.66 5.05 -5.07
C VAL A 200 3.62 6.44 -4.47
N ALA A 201 4.64 7.24 -4.75
CA ALA A 201 4.73 8.61 -4.28
C ALA A 201 3.63 9.48 -4.91
N GLU A 202 3.43 9.36 -6.22
CA GLU A 202 2.39 10.07 -6.97
C GLU A 202 0.99 9.71 -6.50
N MET A 203 0.71 8.42 -6.29
CA MET A 203 -0.55 7.93 -5.73
C MET A 203 -0.83 8.59 -4.38
N ILE A 204 0.12 8.53 -3.45
CA ILE A 204 -0.09 9.04 -2.09
C ILE A 204 -0.22 10.57 -2.11
N LEU A 205 0.58 11.28 -2.90
CA LEU A 205 0.46 12.73 -3.06
C LEU A 205 -0.89 13.11 -3.65
N ASN A 206 -1.28 12.51 -4.78
CA ASN A 206 -2.59 12.76 -5.41
C ASN A 206 -3.73 12.54 -4.41
N ILE A 207 -3.66 11.47 -3.61
CA ILE A 207 -4.66 11.13 -2.59
C ILE A 207 -4.63 12.06 -1.36
N THR A 208 -3.59 12.86 -1.18
CA THR A 208 -3.48 13.74 0.01
C THR A 208 -3.66 15.21 -0.33
N THR A 209 -3.39 15.60 -1.58
CA THR A 209 -3.38 16.98 -2.04
C THR A 209 -4.57 17.35 -2.94
N ASN A 210 -5.12 16.41 -3.72
CA ASN A 210 -6.15 16.68 -4.73
C ASN A 210 -7.58 16.27 -4.32
N HIS A 211 -7.89 16.28 -3.03
CA HIS A 211 -9.24 15.98 -2.49
C HIS A 211 -9.99 17.21 -2.00
#